data_AF-A0A250X2P7-F1
#
_entry.id   AF-A0A250X2P7-F1
#
_cell.length_a   1.000
_cell.length_b   1.000
_cell.length_c   1.000
_cell.angle_alpha   90.00
_cell.angle_beta   90.00
_cell.angle_gamma   90.00
#
_symmetry.space_group_name_H-M   'P 1'
#
loop_
_entity.id
_entity.type
_entity.pdbx_description
1 polymer ?
#
loop_
_entity_poly.entity_id
_entity_poly.type
_entity_poly.pdbx_seq_one_letter_code
_entity_poly.pdbx_strand_id
1 'polypeptide(L)'
;MMEETSSSVGHISEPDIRLFKTTLLARRFPGLQKLSEKEIVDLIIADQKAAGRKLESTVKSYPKTHFKAPTPKKELWFSSSQPVFTCINPSQAKDDIKRPENQSYLGVNTPYSADHMDLMEDIIHDESKRRTGPFLPTSTTQARGTICIDYYLNSSDAAAKEAELSATRRKAAEQMHHYIQQQTARRGHMLVQSPTSS
;
A
#
# COMPACT_ATOMS: atom_id res chain seq x y z
N MET A 1 16.79 -28.90 41.74
CA MET A 1 15.50 -29.38 41.21
C MET A 1 14.89 -28.22 40.46
N MET A 2 14.99 -28.22 39.13
CA MET A 2 14.37 -27.19 38.29
C MET A 2 13.00 -27.73 37.87
N GLU A 3 11.95 -27.00 38.20
CA GLU A 3 10.58 -27.34 37.85
C GLU A 3 10.40 -27.19 36.33
N GLU A 4 10.12 -28.30 35.66
CA GLU A 4 9.64 -28.30 34.28
C GLU A 4 8.25 -27.67 34.26
N THR A 5 8.18 -26.37 33.99
CA THR A 5 6.93 -25.71 33.60
C THR A 5 6.54 -26.24 32.23
N SER A 6 5.84 -27.37 32.21
CA SER A 6 5.07 -27.84 31.06
C SER A 6 3.95 -26.85 30.79
N SER A 7 4.31 -25.71 30.20
CA SER A 7 3.36 -24.72 29.74
C SER A 7 2.40 -25.43 28.80
N SER A 8 1.10 -25.25 29.04
CA SER A 8 0.00 -25.73 28.22
C SER A 8 0.01 -25.02 26.86
N VAL A 9 1.08 -25.22 26.09
CA VAL A 9 1.17 -24.80 24.70
C VAL A 9 0.06 -25.57 24.00
N GLY A 10 -0.99 -24.84 23.63
CA GLY A 10 -2.20 -25.42 23.07
C GLY A 10 -1.84 -26.41 21.98
N HIS A 11 -2.48 -27.57 22.00
CA HIS A 11 -2.31 -28.59 20.96
C HIS A 11 -2.59 -27.95 19.59
N ILE A 12 -1.53 -27.59 18.86
CA ILE A 12 -1.64 -27.11 17.49
C ILE A 12 -2.03 -28.32 16.65
N SER A 13 -3.21 -28.23 16.06
CA SER A 13 -3.78 -29.33 15.31
C SER A 13 -3.23 -29.31 13.88
N GLU A 14 -3.20 -30.48 13.21
CA GLU A 14 -2.81 -30.57 11.80
C GLU A 14 -3.55 -29.55 10.87
N PRO A 15 -4.87 -29.27 11.04
CA PRO A 15 -5.52 -28.26 10.22
C PRO A 15 -4.98 -26.84 10.44
N ASP A 16 -4.44 -26.50 11.61
CA ASP A 16 -3.82 -25.19 11.86
C ASP A 16 -2.52 -25.04 11.07
N ILE A 17 -1.74 -26.12 10.97
CA ILE A 17 -0.51 -26.18 10.15
C ILE A 17 -0.87 -26.01 8.67
N ARG A 18 -1.93 -26.71 8.20
CA ARG A 18 -2.43 -26.56 6.83
C ARG A 18 -2.93 -25.14 6.57
N LEU A 19 -3.67 -24.56 7.51
CA LEU A 19 -4.15 -23.18 7.42
C LEU A 19 -2.98 -22.22 7.29
N PHE A 20 -1.98 -22.34 8.16
CA PHE A 20 -0.76 -21.52 8.14
C PHE A 20 -0.06 -21.57 6.77
N LYS A 21 0.15 -22.76 6.20
CA LYS A 21 0.74 -22.94 4.86
C LYS A 21 -0.08 -22.30 3.74
N THR A 22 -1.39 -22.15 3.91
CA THR A 22 -2.28 -21.49 2.93
C THR A 22 -2.44 -19.98 3.14
N THR A 23 -1.98 -19.43 4.28
CA THR A 23 -2.08 -18.00 4.56
C THR A 23 -1.27 -17.15 3.59
N LEU A 24 -1.63 -15.87 3.50
CA LEU A 24 -0.92 -14.88 2.68
C LEU A 24 0.56 -14.75 3.06
N LEU A 25 0.93 -14.98 4.32
CA LEU A 25 2.33 -14.95 4.76
C LEU A 25 3.13 -16.09 4.13
N ALA A 26 2.63 -17.33 4.19
CA ALA A 26 3.29 -18.48 3.56
C ALA A 26 3.42 -18.33 2.03
N ARG A 27 2.49 -17.62 1.38
CA ARG A 27 2.58 -17.31 -0.06
C ARG A 27 3.61 -16.24 -0.40
N ARG A 28 3.83 -15.26 0.48
CA ARG A 28 4.78 -14.15 0.24
C ARG A 28 6.22 -14.55 0.53
N PHE A 29 6.45 -15.57 1.35
CA PHE A 29 7.79 -16.03 1.70
C PHE A 29 7.98 -17.49 1.28
N PRO A 30 8.52 -17.77 0.08
CA PRO A 30 8.70 -19.14 -0.43
C PRO A 30 9.62 -20.00 0.44
N GLY A 31 10.47 -19.39 1.28
CA GLY A 31 11.27 -20.10 2.28
C GLY A 31 10.44 -20.83 3.35
N LEU A 32 9.24 -20.31 3.67
CA LEU A 32 8.33 -20.94 4.65
C LEU A 32 7.79 -22.29 4.16
N GLN A 33 7.80 -22.55 2.85
CA GLN A 33 7.34 -23.84 2.29
C GLN A 33 8.32 -24.99 2.54
N LYS A 34 9.60 -24.67 2.77
CA LYS A 34 10.67 -25.65 3.03
C LYS A 34 10.82 -25.99 4.50
N LEU A 35 10.13 -25.28 5.40
CA LEU A 35 10.19 -25.53 6.82
C LEU A 35 9.52 -26.86 7.17
N SER A 36 10.13 -27.54 8.13
CA SER A 36 9.55 -28.72 8.75
C SER A 36 8.28 -28.35 9.52
N GLU A 37 7.40 -29.33 9.73
CA GLU A 37 6.15 -29.11 10.46
C GLU A 37 6.39 -28.64 11.89
N LYS A 38 7.50 -29.08 12.51
CA LYS A 38 7.93 -28.64 13.85
C LYS A 38 8.25 -27.15 13.90
N GLU A 39 9.02 -26.65 12.93
CA GLU A 39 9.36 -25.24 12.83
C GLU A 39 8.13 -24.37 12.56
N ILE A 40 7.15 -24.89 11.81
CA ILE A 40 5.88 -24.20 11.57
C ILE A 40 5.06 -24.11 12.88
N VAL A 41 5.03 -25.19 13.67
CA VAL A 41 4.38 -25.19 14.99
C VAL A 41 5.03 -24.15 15.90
N ASP A 42 6.35 -24.10 15.99
CA ASP A 42 7.07 -23.11 16.79
C ASP A 42 6.76 -21.68 16.35
N LEU A 43 6.67 -21.45 15.04
CA LEU A 43 6.32 -20.15 14.46
C LEU A 43 4.88 -19.73 14.78
N ILE A 44 3.93 -20.66 14.73
CA ILE A 44 2.53 -20.42 15.12
C ILE A 44 2.45 -20.07 16.62
N ILE A 45 3.20 -20.75 17.48
CA ILE A 45 3.26 -20.46 18.92
C ILE A 45 3.83 -19.06 19.14
N ALA A 46 4.92 -18.72 18.47
CA ALA A 46 5.54 -17.41 18.56
C ALA A 46 4.61 -16.29 18.10
N ASP A 47 3.88 -16.50 16.99
CA ASP A 47 2.90 -15.53 16.47
C ASP A 47 1.72 -15.36 17.42
N GLN A 48 1.16 -16.45 17.97
CA GLN A 48 0.09 -16.39 18.98
C GLN A 48 0.55 -15.66 20.26
N LYS A 49 1.79 -15.90 20.70
CA LYS A 49 2.38 -15.23 21.87
C LYS A 49 2.62 -13.75 21.61
N ALA A 50 3.04 -13.37 20.41
CA ALA A 50 3.28 -11.98 20.03
C ALA A 50 1.99 -11.19 19.79
N ALA A 51 1.01 -11.80 19.11
CA ALA A 51 -0.26 -11.15 18.75
C ALA A 51 -1.29 -11.12 19.89
N GLY A 52 -1.12 -11.96 20.92
CA GLY A 52 -2.09 -12.11 22.02
C GLY A 52 -3.44 -12.65 21.57
N ARG A 53 -3.52 -13.28 20.40
CA ARG A 53 -4.75 -13.78 19.78
C ARG A 53 -4.62 -15.26 19.49
N LYS A 54 -5.67 -16.04 19.78
CA LYS A 54 -5.77 -17.44 19.35
C LYS A 54 -6.07 -17.48 17.85
N LEU A 55 -5.43 -18.37 17.12
CA LEU A 55 -5.67 -18.57 15.68
C LEU A 55 -7.04 -19.22 15.50
N GLU A 56 -8.11 -18.42 15.41
CA GLU A 56 -9.44 -18.95 15.13
C GLU A 56 -9.60 -19.17 13.62
N SER A 57 -9.78 -20.43 13.22
CA SER A 57 -10.13 -20.81 11.85
C SER A 57 -11.57 -20.40 11.56
N THR A 58 -11.84 -19.10 11.45
CA THR A 58 -13.12 -18.62 10.90
C THR A 58 -13.09 -18.83 9.39
N VAL A 59 -13.26 -20.09 8.98
CA VAL A 59 -13.56 -20.45 7.59
C VAL A 59 -14.90 -19.80 7.28
N LYS A 60 -14.85 -18.61 6.70
CA LYS A 60 -16.02 -17.92 6.16
C LYS A 60 -16.53 -18.77 5.00
N SER A 61 -17.38 -19.76 5.32
CA SER A 61 -18.10 -20.55 4.33
C SER A 61 -19.08 -19.63 3.60
N TYR A 62 -18.69 -19.19 2.41
CA TYR A 62 -19.59 -18.56 1.45
C TYR A 62 -19.55 -19.42 0.18
N PRO A 63 -20.69 -19.55 -0.52
CA PRO A 63 -21.58 -18.44 -0.84
C PRO A 63 -22.94 -18.54 -0.13
N LYS A 64 -23.30 -17.52 0.65
CA LYS A 64 -24.71 -17.31 1.01
C LYS A 64 -25.38 -16.71 -0.22
N THR A 65 -25.91 -17.56 -1.10
CA THR A 65 -26.66 -17.21 -2.32
C THR A 65 -28.08 -16.72 -2.04
N HIS A 66 -28.40 -16.35 -0.79
CA HIS A 66 -29.63 -15.63 -0.47
C HIS A 66 -29.31 -14.16 -0.19
N PHE A 67 -28.88 -13.45 -1.23
CA PHE A 67 -28.92 -12.00 -1.24
C PHE A 67 -30.39 -11.58 -1.33
N LYS A 68 -31.06 -11.47 -0.17
CA LYS A 68 -32.22 -10.59 -0.07
C LYS A 68 -31.65 -9.19 0.01
N ALA A 69 -31.84 -8.41 -1.06
CA ALA A 69 -31.56 -6.99 -1.02
C ALA A 69 -32.23 -6.42 0.24
N PRO A 70 -31.48 -5.76 1.14
CA PRO A 70 -32.11 -5.13 2.29
C PRO A 70 -33.16 -4.18 1.75
N THR A 71 -34.41 -4.37 2.18
CA THR A 71 -35.46 -3.39 1.91
C THR A 71 -34.92 -2.03 2.36
N PRO A 72 -35.06 -0.96 1.55
CA PRO A 72 -34.54 0.34 1.90
C PRO A 72 -35.22 0.73 3.22
N LYS A 73 -34.46 0.63 4.32
CA LYS A 73 -34.88 1.13 5.61
C LYS A 73 -35.00 2.62 5.40
N LYS A 74 -36.24 3.11 5.30
CA LYS A 74 -36.55 4.52 5.44
C LYS A 74 -35.72 5.05 6.60
N GLU A 75 -34.96 6.09 6.27
CA GLU A 75 -33.95 6.77 7.06
C GLU A 75 -34.34 6.88 8.55
N LEU A 76 -33.73 6.05 9.39
CA LEU A 76 -33.72 6.20 10.84
C LEU A 76 -32.27 6.21 11.36
N TRP A 77 -31.34 6.72 10.54
CA TRP A 77 -29.91 6.80 10.86
C TRP A 77 -29.50 8.20 11.35
N PHE A 78 -30.50 9.07 11.62
CA PHE A 78 -30.29 10.43 12.11
C PHE A 78 -30.63 10.64 13.59
N SER A 79 -30.63 9.60 14.42
CA SER A 79 -30.89 9.72 15.87
C SER A 79 -29.71 9.33 16.79
N SER A 80 -28.49 9.28 16.25
CA SER A 80 -27.27 9.41 17.06
C SER A 80 -26.49 10.64 16.59
N SER A 81 -27.00 11.79 17.01
CA SER A 81 -26.45 13.13 16.82
C SER A 81 -25.11 13.27 17.57
N GLN A 82 -24.02 12.90 16.93
CA GLN A 82 -22.77 13.68 16.82
C GLN A 82 -21.64 12.77 16.31
N PRO A 83 -20.84 13.21 15.31
CA PRO A 83 -19.58 12.55 15.01
C PRO A 83 -18.68 12.62 16.26
N VAL A 84 -17.98 11.53 16.58
CA VAL A 84 -17.05 11.43 17.72
C VAL A 84 -16.00 12.55 17.72
N PHE A 85 -15.75 13.15 16.55
CA PHE A 85 -14.88 14.31 16.37
C PHE A 85 -15.65 15.49 15.75
N THR A 86 -16.63 16.05 16.45
CA THR A 86 -16.94 17.48 16.27
C THR A 86 -15.95 18.26 17.11
N CYS A 87 -14.98 18.91 16.47
CA CYS A 87 -14.23 19.98 17.10
C CYS A 87 -15.24 21.13 17.35
N ILE A 88 -15.87 21.15 18.53
CA ILE A 88 -16.87 22.16 18.90
C ILE A 88 -16.23 23.56 18.96
N ASN A 89 -14.90 23.64 19.01
CA ASN A 89 -14.18 24.90 18.93
C ASN A 89 -12.82 24.72 18.22
N PRO A 90 -12.61 25.33 17.03
CA PRO A 90 -11.34 25.22 16.31
C PRO A 90 -10.16 25.85 17.07
N SER A 91 -10.40 26.78 18.00
CA SER A 91 -9.35 27.29 18.88
C SER A 91 -8.90 26.25 19.91
N GLN A 92 -9.82 25.51 20.52
CA GLN A 92 -9.50 24.43 21.48
C GLN A 92 -8.85 23.24 20.80
N ALA A 93 -9.24 22.91 19.56
CA ALA A 93 -8.59 21.85 18.80
C ALA A 93 -7.08 22.12 18.59
N LYS A 94 -6.65 23.38 18.49
CA LYS A 94 -5.23 23.72 18.46
C LYS A 94 -4.53 23.39 19.77
N ASP A 95 -5.20 23.56 20.90
CA ASP A 95 -4.65 23.24 22.22
C ASP A 95 -4.66 21.73 22.50
N ASP A 96 -5.67 21.01 22.02
CA ASP A 96 -5.78 19.55 22.18
C ASP A 96 -4.80 18.78 21.26
N ILE A 97 -4.50 19.33 20.08
CA ILE A 97 -3.52 18.77 19.13
C ILE A 97 -2.08 19.20 19.48
N LYS A 98 -1.90 20.23 20.31
CA LYS A 98 -0.57 20.62 20.78
C LYS A 98 0.03 19.46 21.56
N ARG A 99 1.18 19.00 21.08
CA ARG A 99 2.01 18.06 21.81
C ARG A 99 2.48 18.73 23.11
N PRO A 100 2.44 18.05 24.27
CA PRO A 100 3.04 18.59 25.48
C PRO A 100 4.55 18.78 25.28
N GLU A 101 5.09 19.89 25.78
CA GLU A 101 6.51 20.29 25.61
C GLU A 101 7.50 19.19 26.05
N ASN A 102 7.06 18.29 26.94
CA ASN A 102 7.87 17.23 27.52
C ASN A 102 7.84 15.90 26.73
N GLN A 103 7.15 15.80 25.59
CA GLN A 103 7.14 14.58 24.79
C GLN A 103 8.05 14.67 23.57
N SER A 104 9.15 13.91 23.57
CA SER A 104 10.03 13.73 22.40
C SER A 104 9.27 13.17 21.20
N TYR A 105 9.65 13.60 19.99
CA TYR A 105 9.15 13.04 18.75
C TYR A 105 9.46 11.53 18.67
N LEU A 106 8.43 10.72 18.40
CA LEU A 106 8.60 9.28 18.14
C LEU A 106 9.56 9.14 16.95
N GLY A 107 10.76 8.61 17.21
CA GLY A 107 11.81 8.42 16.20
C GLY A 107 12.99 9.39 16.27
N VAL A 108 13.00 10.37 17.18
CA VAL A 108 14.10 11.35 17.30
C VAL A 108 15.00 11.11 18.52
N ASN A 109 14.77 10.04 19.29
CA ASN A 109 15.62 9.68 20.43
C ASN A 109 16.80 8.79 20.02
N THR A 110 17.73 9.33 19.24
CA THR A 110 19.10 8.80 19.20
C THR A 110 20.03 9.81 19.87
N PRO A 111 20.51 9.57 21.10
CA PRO A 111 21.35 10.51 21.86
C PRO A 111 22.76 10.72 21.28
N TYR A 112 23.02 10.20 20.07
CA TYR A 112 24.34 10.16 19.43
C TYR A 112 24.40 10.89 18.07
N SER A 113 23.36 11.62 17.67
CA SER A 113 23.51 12.52 16.53
C SER A 113 24.20 13.79 16.99
N ALA A 114 25.39 14.07 16.45
CA ALA A 114 26.09 15.35 16.65
C ALA A 114 25.21 16.56 16.28
N ASP A 115 24.18 16.32 15.46
CA ASP A 115 23.29 17.34 14.92
C ASP A 115 21.90 17.30 15.59
N HIS A 116 21.73 16.61 16.74
CA HIS A 116 20.42 16.54 17.41
C HIS A 116 19.92 17.92 17.86
N MET A 117 20.82 18.77 18.36
CA MET A 117 20.46 20.12 18.77
C MET A 117 20.03 20.99 17.59
N ASP A 118 20.78 20.92 16.49
CA ASP A 118 20.47 21.64 15.25
C ASP A 118 19.13 21.17 14.66
N LEU A 119 18.87 19.85 14.68
CA LEU A 119 17.59 19.29 14.25
C LEU A 119 16.42 19.77 15.14
N MET A 120 16.62 19.86 16.46
CA MET A 120 15.59 20.39 17.35
C MET A 120 15.34 21.88 17.08
N GLU A 121 16.38 22.66 16.81
CA GLU A 121 16.26 24.08 16.48
C GLU A 121 15.52 24.30 15.15
N ASP A 122 15.82 23.51 14.13
CA ASP A 122 15.12 23.53 12.84
C ASP A 122 13.65 23.13 12.97
N ILE A 123 13.33 22.12 13.80
CA ILE A 123 11.94 21.71 14.07
C ILE A 123 11.18 22.84 14.79
N ILE A 124 11.77 23.46 15.80
CA ILE A 124 11.17 24.59 16.51
C ILE A 124 10.96 25.77 15.55
N HIS A 125 11.93 26.04 14.68
CA HIS A 125 11.82 27.09 13.68
C HIS A 125 10.70 26.80 12.67
N ASP A 126 10.62 25.59 12.12
CA ASP A 126 9.59 25.22 11.13
C ASP A 126 8.20 25.20 11.77
N GLU A 127 8.06 24.74 13.01
CA GLU A 127 6.81 24.83 13.76
C GLU A 127 6.36 26.28 13.98
N SER A 128 7.25 27.20 14.34
CA SER A 128 6.89 28.62 14.52
C SER A 128 6.38 29.25 13.21
N LYS A 129 6.98 28.87 12.07
CA LYS A 129 6.54 29.28 10.72
C LYS A 129 5.16 28.70 10.37
N ARG A 130 4.92 27.42 10.68
CA ARG A 130 3.63 26.76 10.40
C ARG A 130 2.48 27.26 11.31
N ARG A 131 2.78 27.63 12.56
CA ARG A 131 1.75 28.02 13.56
C ARG A 131 1.11 29.39 13.31
N THR A 132 1.74 30.27 12.54
CA THR A 132 1.27 31.65 12.31
C THR A 132 0.31 31.80 11.13
N GLY A 133 0.11 30.76 10.32
CA GLY A 133 -0.90 30.76 9.26
C GLY A 133 -2.29 30.30 9.76
N PRO A 134 -3.39 30.91 9.30
CA PRO A 134 -4.69 30.24 9.39
C PRO A 134 -4.59 28.88 8.71
N PHE A 135 -5.18 27.84 9.31
CA PHE A 135 -5.31 26.52 8.68
C PHE A 135 -6.10 26.72 7.39
N LEU A 136 -5.42 26.85 6.26
CA LEU A 136 -6.04 26.86 4.95
C LEU A 136 -6.26 25.39 4.58
N PRO A 137 -7.50 24.99 4.23
CA PRO A 137 -8.70 25.81 4.09
C PRO A 137 -9.52 25.92 5.40
N THR A 138 -9.93 27.14 5.78
CA THR A 138 -10.72 27.40 7.01
C THR A 138 -12.21 27.07 6.85
N SER A 139 -12.64 26.70 5.65
CA SER A 139 -14.01 26.26 5.36
C SER A 139 -14.01 25.15 4.32
N THR A 140 -15.01 24.27 4.36
CA THR A 140 -15.24 23.24 3.34
C THR A 140 -15.41 23.82 1.93
N THR A 141 -15.95 25.04 1.81
CA THR A 141 -16.08 25.73 0.53
C THR A 141 -14.72 26.20 -0.01
N GLN A 142 -13.85 26.77 0.84
CA GLN A 142 -12.47 27.07 0.45
C GLN A 142 -11.68 25.78 0.16
N ALA A 143 -11.96 24.70 0.88
CA ALA A 143 -11.33 23.41 0.65
C ALA A 143 -11.68 22.85 -0.72
N ARG A 144 -12.93 22.99 -1.16
CA ARG A 144 -13.32 22.61 -2.52
C ARG A 144 -12.67 23.48 -3.60
N GLY A 145 -12.41 24.75 -3.32
CA GLY A 145 -11.71 25.65 -4.25
C GLY A 145 -10.20 25.41 -4.33
N THR A 146 -9.55 25.03 -3.23
CA THR A 146 -8.11 24.75 -3.15
C THR A 146 -7.78 23.29 -3.49
N ILE A 147 -8.64 22.36 -3.06
CA ILE A 147 -8.68 20.95 -3.44
C ILE A 147 -9.68 20.80 -4.59
N CYS A 148 -9.57 21.66 -5.61
CA CYS A 148 -9.98 21.22 -6.93
C CYS A 148 -8.92 20.18 -7.32
N ILE A 149 -9.25 18.91 -7.10
CA ILE A 149 -8.55 17.84 -7.81
C ILE A 149 -8.89 18.10 -9.26
N ASP A 150 -7.98 18.77 -9.97
CA ASP A 150 -8.02 18.79 -11.41
C ASP A 150 -7.93 17.33 -11.84
N TYR A 151 -9.08 16.72 -12.14
CA TYR A 151 -9.15 15.37 -12.72
C TYR A 151 -8.39 15.31 -14.06
N TYR A 152 -7.97 16.47 -14.58
CA TYR A 152 -7.09 16.63 -15.73
C TYR A 152 -5.58 16.58 -15.42
N LEU A 153 -5.14 16.54 -14.16
CA LEU A 153 -3.73 16.34 -13.80
C LEU A 153 -3.24 14.90 -14.08
N ASN A 154 -4.17 13.98 -14.41
CA ASN A 154 -3.89 12.68 -15.03
C ASN A 154 -4.20 12.66 -16.55
N SER A 155 -4.60 13.78 -17.14
CA SER A 155 -4.60 13.90 -18.59
C SER A 155 -3.20 14.31 -19.00
N SER A 156 -2.52 13.45 -19.77
CA SER A 156 -1.17 13.71 -20.26
C SER A 156 -1.10 15.10 -20.91
N ASP A 157 -0.16 15.93 -20.48
CA ASP A 157 0.12 17.25 -21.06
C ASP A 157 0.14 17.18 -22.59
N ALA A 158 -0.23 18.27 -23.29
CA ALA A 158 -0.23 18.30 -24.75
C ALA A 158 1.13 17.87 -25.33
N ALA A 159 2.22 18.29 -24.67
CA ALA A 159 3.58 17.88 -25.00
C ALA A 159 3.82 16.37 -24.81
N ALA A 160 3.24 15.76 -23.78
CA ALA A 160 3.33 14.32 -23.53
C ALA A 160 2.56 13.52 -24.59
N LYS A 161 1.38 13.99 -25.01
CA LYS A 161 0.61 13.37 -26.11
C LYS A 161 1.37 13.44 -27.45
N GLU A 162 1.99 14.58 -27.74
CA GLU A 162 2.78 14.73 -28.95
C GLU A 162 4.04 13.85 -28.93
N ALA A 163 4.72 13.77 -27.78
CA ALA A 163 5.85 12.86 -27.59
C ALA A 163 5.44 11.40 -27.81
N GLU A 164 4.31 10.95 -27.26
CA GLU A 164 3.78 9.60 -27.44
C GLU A 164 3.43 9.30 -28.91
N LEU A 165 2.77 10.23 -29.59
CA LEU A 165 2.44 10.11 -31.01
C LEU A 165 3.71 10.05 -31.88
N SER A 166 4.72 10.87 -31.58
CA SER A 166 6.00 10.86 -32.31
C SER A 166 6.76 9.54 -32.11
N ALA A 167 6.77 9.00 -30.88
CA ALA A 167 7.37 7.71 -30.57
C ALA A 167 6.67 6.56 -31.31
N THR A 168 5.34 6.61 -31.38
CA THR A 168 4.53 5.63 -32.11
C THR A 168 4.83 5.66 -33.62
N ARG A 169 4.89 6.86 -34.22
CA ARG A 169 5.26 7.03 -35.63
C ARG A 169 6.67 6.51 -35.94
N ARG A 170 7.64 6.80 -35.06
CA ARG A 170 9.02 6.32 -35.20
C ARG A 170 9.09 4.79 -35.18
N LYS A 171 8.43 4.16 -34.21
CA LYS A 171 8.39 2.70 -34.10
C LYS A 171 7.73 2.04 -35.31
N ALA A 172 6.67 2.62 -35.85
CA ALA A 172 6.02 2.14 -37.07
C ALA A 172 6.95 2.25 -38.29
N ALA A 173 7.70 3.35 -38.42
CA ALA A 173 8.68 3.52 -39.49
C ALA A 173 9.82 2.50 -39.41
N GLU A 174 10.35 2.24 -38.21
CA GLU A 174 11.38 1.22 -37.97
C GLU A 174 10.88 -0.18 -38.33
N GLN A 175 9.65 -0.53 -37.96
CA GLN A 175 9.03 -1.80 -38.33
C GLN A 175 8.89 -1.95 -39.86
N MET A 176 8.47 -0.89 -40.55
CA MET A 176 8.34 -0.90 -42.00
C MET A 176 9.70 -1.07 -42.70
N HIS A 177 10.73 -0.38 -42.21
CA HIS A 177 12.09 -0.50 -42.74
C HIS A 177 12.64 -1.92 -42.56
N HIS A 178 12.46 -2.50 -41.37
CA HIS A 178 12.86 -3.87 -41.09
C HIS A 178 12.14 -4.88 -41.99
N TYR A 179 10.83 -4.69 -42.21
CA TYR A 179 10.07 -5.52 -43.14
C TYR A 179 10.61 -5.44 -44.57
N ILE A 180 10.90 -4.24 -45.07
CA ILE A 180 11.46 -4.04 -46.42
C ILE A 180 12.81 -4.74 -46.54
N GLN A 181 13.70 -4.60 -45.56
CA GLN A 181 15.00 -5.29 -45.55
C GLN A 181 14.86 -6.82 -45.59
N GLN A 182 13.91 -7.38 -44.85
CA GLN A 182 13.66 -8.83 -44.90
C GLN A 182 13.17 -9.28 -46.28
N GLN A 183 12.30 -8.49 -46.93
CA GLN A 183 11.79 -8.82 -48.26
C GLN A 183 12.88 -8.70 -49.33
N THR A 184 13.75 -7.68 -49.27
CA THR A 184 14.86 -7.54 -50.22
C THR A 184 15.89 -8.65 -50.05
N ALA A 185 16.21 -9.05 -48.82
CA ALA A 185 17.11 -10.18 -48.54
C ALA A 185 16.57 -11.49 -49.11
N ARG A 186 15.26 -11.78 -48.93
CA ARG A 186 14.61 -12.95 -49.52
C ARG A 186 14.64 -12.94 -51.05
N ARG A 187 14.38 -11.78 -51.66
CA ARG A 187 14.39 -11.64 -53.12
C ARG A 187 15.81 -11.79 -53.70
N GLY A 188 16.83 -11.24 -53.03
CA GLY A 188 18.22 -11.40 -53.42
C GLY A 188 18.68 -12.86 -53.39
N HIS A 189 18.22 -13.63 -52.41
CA HIS A 189 18.56 -15.05 -52.30
C HIS A 189 17.99 -15.91 -53.47
N MET A 190 16.85 -15.53 -54.04
CA MET A 190 16.27 -16.25 -55.18
C MET A 190 17.02 -16.01 -56.51
N LEU A 191 17.75 -14.90 -56.65
CA LEU A 191 18.48 -14.59 -57.89
C LEU A 191 19.83 -15.31 -58.02
N VAL A 192 20.36 -15.86 -56.93
CA VAL A 192 21.68 -16.54 -56.92
C VAL A 192 21.57 -18.04 -57.22
N GLN A 193 20.37 -18.62 -57.18
CA GLN A 193 20.14 -20.05 -57.44
C GLN A 193 19.64 -20.34 -58.87
N SER A 194 20.08 -19.59 -59.88
CA SER A 194 19.90 -20.04 -61.26
C SER A 194 20.82 -21.25 -61.48
N PRO A 195 20.27 -22.46 -61.72
CA PRO A 195 21.09 -23.62 -61.98
C PRO A 195 21.85 -23.41 -63.30
N THR A 196 23.17 -23.33 -63.24
CA THR A 196 24.03 -23.45 -64.41
C THR A 196 23.87 -24.86 -64.94
N SER A 197 23.00 -25.04 -65.93
CA SER A 197 22.85 -26.28 -66.68
C SER A 197 24.16 -26.55 -67.42
N SER A 198 24.78 -27.69 -67.07
CA SER A 198 25.93 -28.29 -67.77
C SER A 198 25.43 -29.39 -68.70
#